data_AF-A0A1R3I6H1-F1
#
_entry.id   AF-A0A1R3I6H1-F1
#
_cell.length_a   1.000
_cell.length_b   1.000
_cell.length_c   1.000
_cell.angle_alpha   90.00
_cell.angle_beta   90.00
_cell.angle_gamma   90.00
#
_symmetry.space_group_name_H-M   'P 1'
#
loop_
_entity.id
_entity.type
_entity.pdbx_description
1 polymer ?
#
loop_
_entity_poly.entity_id
_entity_poly.type
_entity_poly.pdbx_seq_one_letter_code
_entity_poly.pdbx_strand_id
1 'polypeptide(L)'
;MASHLPLIALFLFFNLVLSEIILEEGYTVTTVIDGHKVNINPYAVIAPPGSSDLLLLDSSNSHLYTLSFPLSSESQLKRISSGEPKPGYSDGELGQARFNKPRSFALDAKGNIYVADKDNHVIRKITTSGNVTTIAGGYTRVVGNKDGPSQNATFSNDFELAIVAERCILLVVDHGSQTIRQIDLKSADCAAKSPSGQIFGNVAPECHERRVDSMIQANIMGFAKEAEEANALDEPVVSSSGLVKRR
;
A
#
# COMPACT_ATOMS: atom_id res chain seq x y z
N MET A 1 -13.16 82.98 28.83
CA MET A 1 -12.91 82.44 27.47
C MET A 1 -12.16 81.12 27.65
N ALA A 2 -12.82 79.98 27.46
CA ALA A 2 -12.16 78.68 27.40
C ALA A 2 -12.90 77.82 26.38
N SER A 3 -12.24 77.61 25.24
CA SER A 3 -12.70 76.86 24.08
C SER A 3 -12.50 75.36 24.30
N HIS A 4 -13.57 74.57 24.18
CA HIS A 4 -13.48 73.11 24.12
C HIS A 4 -13.66 72.63 22.69
N LEU A 5 -12.61 72.02 22.11
CA LEU A 5 -12.71 71.17 20.92
C LEU A 5 -13.36 69.83 21.29
N PRO A 6 -14.26 69.27 20.46
CA PRO A 6 -14.73 67.90 20.66
C PRO A 6 -13.77 66.91 19.98
N LEU A 7 -13.39 65.88 20.72
CA LEU A 7 -12.61 64.74 20.26
C LEU A 7 -13.55 63.81 19.47
N ILE A 8 -13.36 63.72 18.15
CA ILE A 8 -14.08 62.76 17.30
C ILE A 8 -13.45 61.39 17.49
N ALA A 9 -14.11 60.52 18.25
CA ALA A 9 -13.75 59.11 18.34
C ALA A 9 -14.26 58.38 17.09
N LEU A 10 -13.33 58.07 16.18
CA LEU A 10 -13.58 57.25 15.00
C LEU A 10 -13.72 55.78 15.46
N PHE A 11 -14.96 55.29 15.56
CA PHE A 11 -15.25 53.88 15.80
C PHE A 11 -14.99 53.08 14.51
N LEU A 12 -13.82 52.43 14.43
CA LEU A 12 -13.53 51.40 13.45
C LEU A 12 -14.30 50.13 13.83
N PHE A 13 -15.42 49.88 13.16
CA PHE A 13 -16.11 48.59 13.22
C PHE A 13 -15.28 47.55 12.48
N PHE A 14 -14.52 46.75 13.23
CA PHE A 14 -13.95 45.50 12.73
C PHE A 14 -15.09 44.52 12.48
N ASN A 15 -15.52 44.36 11.23
CA ASN A 15 -16.42 43.30 10.81
C ASN A 15 -15.67 41.96 10.88
N LEU A 16 -15.73 41.28 12.02
CA LEU A 16 -15.34 39.88 12.15
C LEU A 16 -16.39 39.02 11.44
N VAL A 17 -16.10 38.63 10.19
CA VAL A 17 -16.86 37.59 9.50
C VAL A 17 -16.43 36.25 10.09
N LEU A 18 -17.13 35.79 11.12
CA LEU A 18 -17.05 34.40 11.56
C LEU A 18 -17.77 33.56 10.50
N SER A 19 -17.04 32.72 9.76
CA SER A 19 -17.66 31.77 8.85
C SER A 19 -18.54 30.82 9.65
N GLU A 20 -19.82 30.75 9.31
CA GLU A 20 -20.76 29.84 9.95
C GLU A 20 -20.45 28.39 9.55
N ILE A 21 -20.44 27.49 10.54
CA ILE A 21 -20.30 26.05 10.29
C ILE A 21 -21.65 25.56 9.74
N ILE A 22 -21.64 24.95 8.55
CA ILE A 22 -22.83 24.32 7.97
C ILE A 22 -22.81 22.84 8.40
N LEU A 23 -23.80 22.43 9.20
CA LEU A 23 -23.98 21.04 9.65
C LEU A 23 -25.14 20.39 8.88
N GLU A 24 -24.93 19.15 8.43
CA GLU A 24 -25.98 18.34 7.79
C GLU A 24 -26.74 17.52 8.85
N GLU A 25 -28.07 17.50 8.78
CA GLU A 25 -28.94 16.76 9.69
C GLU A 25 -29.28 15.36 9.17
N GLY A 26 -29.78 14.47 10.03
CA GLY A 26 -30.26 13.13 9.65
C GLY A 26 -29.30 11.97 9.90
N TYR A 27 -28.08 12.25 10.38
CA TYR A 27 -27.12 11.22 10.80
C TYR A 27 -27.31 10.82 12.26
N THR A 28 -27.19 9.51 12.55
CA THR A 28 -27.14 8.97 13.93
C THR A 28 -25.81 8.26 14.16
N VAL A 29 -25.27 8.39 15.39
CA VAL A 29 -24.04 7.73 15.81
C VAL A 29 -24.37 6.78 16.95
N THR A 30 -24.10 5.48 16.75
CA THR A 30 -24.35 4.44 17.75
C THR A 30 -23.08 3.63 17.97
N THR A 31 -22.72 3.41 19.24
CA THR A 31 -21.62 2.51 19.59
C THR A 31 -22.08 1.06 19.45
N VAL A 32 -21.48 0.31 18.53
CA VAL A 32 -21.76 -1.12 18.31
C VAL A 32 -20.78 -2.04 19.02
N ILE A 33 -19.57 -1.56 19.35
CA ILE A 33 -18.58 -2.31 20.12
C ILE A 33 -17.91 -1.33 21.07
N ASP A 34 -17.79 -1.72 22.34
CA ASP A 34 -17.02 -1.00 23.34
C ASP A 34 -15.74 -1.78 23.65
N GLY A 35 -14.62 -1.32 23.10
CA GLY A 35 -13.31 -1.97 23.26
C GLY A 35 -12.87 -2.13 24.71
N HIS A 36 -13.25 -1.20 25.60
CA HIS A 36 -12.93 -1.29 27.02
C HIS A 36 -13.66 -2.44 27.71
N LYS A 37 -14.93 -2.71 27.32
CA LYS A 37 -15.72 -3.81 27.90
C LYS A 37 -15.24 -5.19 27.49
N VAL A 38 -14.70 -5.31 26.28
CA VAL A 38 -14.23 -6.59 25.72
C VAL A 38 -12.70 -6.71 25.69
N ASN A 39 -12.00 -5.77 26.33
CA ASN A 39 -10.55 -5.70 26.46
C ASN A 39 -9.79 -5.79 25.12
N ILE A 40 -10.22 -5.01 24.14
CA ILE A 40 -9.53 -4.85 22.85
C ILE A 40 -9.23 -3.37 22.60
N ASN A 41 -8.27 -3.10 21.72
CA ASN A 41 -8.02 -1.76 21.19
C ASN A 41 -8.33 -1.72 19.68
N PRO A 42 -9.61 -1.48 19.29
CA PRO A 42 -10.02 -1.40 17.89
C PRO A 42 -9.23 -0.26 17.22
N TYR A 43 -8.40 -0.59 16.25
CA TYR A 43 -7.56 0.40 15.58
C TYR A 43 -7.99 0.63 14.13
N ALA A 44 -8.31 -0.44 13.39
CA ALA A 44 -8.80 -0.35 12.02
C ALA A 44 -9.90 -1.38 11.77
N VAL A 45 -10.84 -1.05 10.89
CA VAL A 45 -11.90 -1.95 10.43
C VAL A 45 -11.93 -1.96 8.91
N ILE A 46 -12.23 -3.12 8.32
CA ILE A 46 -12.47 -3.22 6.88
C ILE A 46 -13.61 -4.20 6.59
N ALA A 47 -14.38 -3.92 5.54
CA ALA A 47 -15.47 -4.77 5.06
C ALA A 47 -15.05 -5.40 3.72
N PRO A 48 -14.66 -6.68 3.67
CA PRO A 48 -14.37 -7.32 2.39
C PRO A 48 -15.61 -7.34 1.47
N PRO A 49 -15.51 -6.99 0.18
CA PRO A 49 -16.64 -7.02 -0.75
C PRO A 49 -17.31 -8.39 -0.80
N GLY A 50 -18.64 -8.40 -0.70
CA GLY A 50 -19.43 -9.63 -0.68
C GLY A 50 -19.36 -10.43 0.62
N SER A 51 -18.62 -9.96 1.63
CA SER A 51 -18.60 -10.56 2.97
C SER A 51 -19.82 -10.12 3.79
N SER A 52 -20.38 -11.04 4.57
CA SER A 52 -21.32 -10.73 5.66
C SER A 52 -20.63 -10.17 6.91
N ASP A 53 -19.31 -10.17 6.89
CA ASP A 53 -18.46 -9.95 8.05
C ASP A 53 -17.52 -8.75 7.84
N LEU A 54 -17.28 -8.03 8.92
CA LEU A 54 -16.23 -7.04 9.08
C LEU A 54 -14.99 -7.67 9.71
N LEU A 55 -13.82 -7.23 9.26
CA LEU A 55 -12.56 -7.51 9.93
C LEU A 55 -12.16 -6.35 10.81
N LEU A 56 -11.80 -6.65 12.05
CA LEU A 56 -11.35 -5.68 13.03
C LEU A 56 -9.91 -5.99 13.45
N LEU A 57 -9.09 -4.96 13.47
CA LEU A 57 -7.70 -4.99 13.92
C LEU A 57 -7.63 -4.51 15.36
N ASP A 58 -7.12 -5.36 16.26
CA ASP A 58 -6.73 -4.97 17.62
C ASP A 58 -5.22 -4.76 17.70
N SER A 59 -4.83 -3.49 17.75
CA SER A 59 -3.41 -3.13 17.74
C SER A 59 -2.73 -3.49 19.05
N SER A 60 -3.37 -3.30 20.21
CA SER A 60 -2.71 -3.52 21.50
C SER A 60 -2.45 -4.99 21.77
N ASN A 61 -3.41 -5.85 21.44
CA ASN A 61 -3.28 -7.30 21.67
C ASN A 61 -2.67 -8.05 20.46
N SER A 62 -2.41 -7.36 19.35
CA SER A 62 -1.87 -7.96 18.12
C SER A 62 -2.77 -9.07 17.55
N HIS A 63 -4.08 -8.85 17.60
CA HIS A 63 -5.09 -9.80 17.14
C HIS A 63 -5.98 -9.22 16.06
N LEU A 64 -6.54 -10.12 15.26
CA LEU A 64 -7.54 -9.82 14.26
C LEU A 64 -8.84 -10.54 14.65
N TYR A 65 -9.96 -9.86 14.45
CA TYR A 65 -11.29 -10.34 14.76
C TYR A 65 -12.19 -10.24 13.52
N THR A 66 -13.23 -11.05 13.49
CA THR A 66 -14.36 -10.91 12.58
C THR A 66 -15.64 -10.61 13.38
N LEU A 67 -16.55 -9.83 12.80
CA LEU A 67 -17.90 -9.60 13.30
C LEU A 67 -18.90 -9.60 12.15
N SER A 68 -20.06 -10.21 12.33
CA SER A 68 -21.09 -10.28 11.30
C SER A 68 -22.09 -9.13 11.38
N PHE A 69 -22.55 -8.66 10.23
CA PHE A 69 -23.69 -7.76 10.13
C PHE A 69 -25.03 -8.49 10.39
N PRO A 70 -26.08 -7.79 10.87
CA PRO A 70 -26.08 -6.39 11.30
C PRO A 70 -25.34 -6.19 12.63
N LEU A 71 -24.62 -5.07 12.75
CA LEU A 71 -23.91 -4.74 13.99
C LEU A 71 -24.87 -4.19 15.04
N SER A 72 -24.63 -4.55 16.30
CA SER A 72 -25.36 -4.04 17.46
C SER A 72 -24.46 -4.11 18.70
N SER A 73 -24.92 -3.56 19.83
CA SER A 73 -24.21 -3.67 21.12
C SER A 73 -23.97 -5.12 21.58
N GLU A 74 -24.72 -6.08 21.02
CA GLU A 74 -24.61 -7.52 21.32
C GLU A 74 -23.72 -8.27 20.31
N SER A 75 -23.13 -7.58 19.33
CA SER A 75 -22.25 -8.20 18.33
C SER A 75 -21.05 -8.88 18.98
N GLN A 76 -20.85 -10.16 18.64
CA GLN A 76 -19.75 -10.95 19.18
C GLN A 76 -18.51 -10.87 18.30
N LEU A 77 -17.37 -10.65 18.96
CA LEU A 77 -16.06 -10.68 18.34
C LEU A 77 -15.57 -12.12 18.24
N LYS A 78 -15.35 -12.60 17.02
CA LYS A 78 -14.68 -13.88 16.78
C LYS A 78 -13.23 -13.63 16.41
N ARG A 79 -12.29 -14.01 17.27
CA ARG A 79 -10.86 -13.95 16.96
C ARG A 79 -10.53 -14.92 15.81
N ILE A 80 -9.73 -14.47 14.86
CA ILE A 80 -9.32 -15.26 13.69
C ILE A 80 -7.80 -15.45 13.58
N SER A 81 -7.01 -14.61 14.27
CA SER A 81 -5.56 -14.75 14.40
C SER A 81 -5.13 -15.72 15.50
N SER A 82 -3.82 -15.90 15.72
CA SER A 82 -3.28 -16.80 16.76
C SER A 82 -3.97 -16.65 18.13
N GLY A 83 -4.19 -17.78 18.80
CA GLY A 83 -4.88 -17.84 20.09
C GLY A 83 -4.08 -17.26 21.27
N GLU A 84 -2.76 -17.11 21.11
CA GLU A 84 -1.87 -16.58 22.15
C GLU A 84 -1.89 -15.04 22.14
N PRO A 85 -2.09 -14.37 23.28
CA PRO A 85 -2.11 -12.91 23.39
C PRO A 85 -0.72 -12.28 23.37
N LYS A 86 0.22 -12.89 22.64
CA LYS A 86 1.61 -12.45 22.62
C LYS A 86 1.99 -11.91 21.25
N PRO A 87 2.41 -10.64 21.16
CA PRO A 87 3.00 -10.10 19.95
C PRO A 87 4.15 -10.99 19.46
N GLY A 88 4.32 -11.07 18.15
CA GLY A 88 5.37 -11.87 17.55
C GLY A 88 5.38 -11.80 16.03
N TYR A 89 6.17 -12.67 15.42
CA TYR A 89 6.31 -12.73 13.97
C TYR A 89 6.38 -14.18 13.53
N SER A 90 5.34 -14.62 12.83
CA SER A 90 5.30 -15.88 12.11
C SER A 90 4.33 -15.76 10.94
N ASP A 91 4.76 -16.17 9.76
CA ASP A 91 3.92 -16.42 8.60
C ASP A 91 3.25 -17.81 8.72
N GLY A 92 2.31 -18.12 7.81
CA GLY A 92 1.55 -19.37 7.78
C GLY A 92 0.04 -19.14 7.86
N GLU A 93 -0.72 -20.18 8.21
CA GLU A 93 -2.18 -20.09 8.39
C GLU A 93 -2.55 -18.98 9.39
N LEU A 94 -3.63 -18.23 9.13
CA LEU A 94 -4.01 -17.04 9.92
C LEU A 94 -4.15 -17.34 11.42
N GLY A 95 -4.68 -18.52 11.77
CA GLY A 95 -4.82 -18.98 13.16
C GLY A 95 -3.49 -19.35 13.85
N GLN A 96 -2.37 -19.36 13.12
CA GLN A 96 -1.02 -19.64 13.62
C GLN A 96 -0.05 -18.48 13.39
N ALA A 97 -0.37 -17.58 12.46
CA ALA A 97 0.39 -16.39 12.18
C ALA A 97 0.37 -15.42 13.37
N ARG A 98 1.51 -14.78 13.60
CA ARG A 98 1.69 -13.77 14.66
C ARG A 98 1.98 -12.41 14.05
N PHE A 99 1.40 -11.40 14.68
CA PHE A 99 1.58 -9.98 14.39
C PHE A 99 2.14 -9.27 15.62
N ASN A 100 2.63 -8.06 15.45
CA ASN A 100 3.15 -7.22 16.51
C ASN A 100 2.68 -5.77 16.33
N LYS A 101 1.68 -5.41 17.13
CA LYS A 101 0.96 -4.14 17.12
C LYS A 101 0.60 -3.64 15.71
N PRO A 102 -0.14 -4.43 14.92
CA PRO A 102 -0.51 -4.00 13.58
C PRO A 102 -1.38 -2.73 13.66
N ARG A 103 -1.45 -1.95 12.58
CA ARG A 103 -2.16 -0.65 12.59
C ARG A 103 -3.02 -0.36 11.36
N SER A 104 -2.85 -1.05 10.25
CA SER A 104 -3.60 -0.69 9.05
C SER A 104 -3.99 -1.93 8.28
N PHE A 105 -5.15 -1.84 7.63
CA PHE A 105 -5.62 -2.76 6.61
C PHE A 105 -5.71 -2.04 5.28
N ALA A 106 -5.34 -2.73 4.21
CA ALA A 106 -5.74 -2.39 2.85
C ALA A 106 -6.25 -3.65 2.15
N LEU A 107 -7.18 -3.52 1.21
CA LEU A 107 -7.84 -4.66 0.57
C LEU A 107 -7.76 -4.58 -0.94
N ASP A 108 -7.21 -5.60 -1.59
CA ASP A 108 -7.23 -5.65 -3.05
C ASP A 108 -8.57 -6.10 -3.62
N ALA A 109 -8.69 -5.96 -4.95
CA ALA A 109 -9.89 -6.32 -5.68
C ALA A 109 -10.17 -7.84 -5.71
N LYS A 110 -9.23 -8.67 -5.26
CA LYS A 110 -9.42 -10.13 -5.11
C LYS A 110 -9.76 -10.52 -3.67
N GLY A 111 -9.82 -9.56 -2.76
CA GLY A 111 -10.12 -9.78 -1.35
C GLY A 111 -8.91 -10.19 -0.51
N ASN A 112 -7.67 -10.08 -1.01
CA ASN A 112 -6.51 -10.23 -0.12
C ASN A 112 -6.36 -8.97 0.72
N ILE A 113 -5.99 -9.18 1.98
CA ILE A 113 -5.82 -8.12 2.97
C ILE A 113 -4.33 -7.89 3.19
N TYR A 114 -3.90 -6.64 3.13
CA TYR A 114 -2.56 -6.21 3.47
C TYR A 114 -2.58 -5.58 4.86
N VAL A 115 -1.60 -5.93 5.68
CA VAL A 115 -1.52 -5.51 7.08
C VAL A 115 -0.21 -4.76 7.30
N ALA A 116 -0.29 -3.54 7.84
CA ALA A 116 0.87 -2.87 8.41
C ALA A 116 1.20 -3.50 9.76
N ASP A 117 2.20 -4.37 9.80
CA ASP A 117 2.64 -5.09 11.00
C ASP A 117 3.77 -4.29 11.65
N LYS A 118 3.34 -3.24 12.34
CA LYS A 118 4.10 -2.03 12.65
C LYS A 118 5.35 -2.27 13.50
N ASP A 119 5.23 -2.99 14.62
CA ASP A 119 6.37 -3.29 15.50
C ASP A 119 7.21 -4.49 14.98
N ASN A 120 6.80 -5.10 13.87
CA ASN A 120 7.66 -6.00 13.10
C ASN A 120 8.35 -5.30 11.92
N HIS A 121 7.98 -4.06 11.60
CA HIS A 121 8.52 -3.26 10.48
C HIS A 121 8.33 -3.92 9.11
N VAL A 122 7.20 -4.62 8.92
CA VAL A 122 6.90 -5.37 7.70
C VAL A 122 5.48 -5.13 7.23
N ILE A 123 5.26 -5.44 5.95
CA ILE A 123 3.92 -5.48 5.36
C ILE A 123 3.57 -6.94 5.11
N ARG A 124 2.46 -7.37 5.69
CA ARG A 124 1.94 -8.74 5.60
C ARG A 124 0.79 -8.79 4.63
N LYS A 125 0.56 -9.94 4.01
CA LYS A 125 -0.59 -10.23 3.16
C LYS A 125 -1.30 -11.47 3.68
N ILE A 126 -2.61 -11.37 3.85
CA ILE A 126 -3.53 -12.45 4.18
C ILE A 126 -4.34 -12.75 2.90
N THR A 127 -4.21 -13.96 2.38
CA THR A 127 -5.02 -14.39 1.23
C THR A 127 -6.45 -14.68 1.65
N THR A 128 -7.37 -14.76 0.68
CA THR A 128 -8.76 -15.18 0.94
C THR A 128 -8.88 -16.61 1.48
N SER A 129 -7.86 -17.45 1.24
CA SER A 129 -7.74 -18.78 1.85
C SER A 129 -7.21 -18.76 3.28
N GLY A 130 -6.87 -17.60 3.84
CA GLY A 130 -6.38 -17.46 5.21
C GLY A 130 -4.87 -17.67 5.37
N ASN A 131 -4.07 -17.68 4.31
CA ASN A 131 -2.62 -17.81 4.44
C ASN A 131 -1.94 -16.44 4.59
N VAL A 132 -1.06 -16.31 5.57
CA VAL A 132 -0.30 -15.09 5.88
C VAL A 132 1.12 -15.19 5.34
N THR A 133 1.54 -14.18 4.59
CA THR A 133 2.90 -14.05 4.04
C THR A 133 3.45 -12.64 4.25
N THR A 134 4.77 -12.49 4.29
CA THR A 134 5.43 -11.19 4.30
C THR A 134 5.76 -10.73 2.88
N ILE A 135 5.26 -9.56 2.47
CA ILE A 135 5.48 -9.03 1.11
C ILE A 135 6.59 -7.96 1.05
N ALA A 136 6.88 -7.28 2.16
CA ALA A 136 7.94 -6.28 2.25
C ALA A 136 8.52 -6.18 3.67
N GLY A 137 9.82 -5.83 3.79
CA GLY A 137 10.53 -5.66 5.07
C GLY A 137 11.15 -6.93 5.67
N GLY A 138 10.94 -8.08 5.03
CA GLY A 138 11.10 -9.39 5.66
C GLY A 138 12.52 -9.79 6.09
N TYR A 139 13.58 -9.33 5.42
CA TYR A 139 14.94 -9.82 5.74
C TYR A 139 15.55 -9.19 6.98
N THR A 140 15.40 -7.87 7.15
CA THR A 140 16.06 -7.14 8.24
C THR A 140 15.11 -6.90 9.40
N ARG A 141 13.82 -6.63 9.14
CA ARG A 141 12.81 -6.32 10.17
C ARG A 141 13.31 -5.26 11.15
N VAL A 142 13.99 -4.24 10.62
CA VAL A 142 14.51 -3.11 11.38
C VAL A 142 13.85 -1.81 10.93
N VAL A 143 13.76 -0.87 11.85
CA VAL A 143 13.32 0.50 11.56
C VAL A 143 14.24 1.13 10.50
N GLY A 144 13.65 1.77 9.50
CA GLY A 144 14.36 2.59 8.52
C GLY A 144 13.45 3.04 7.39
N ASN A 145 14.03 3.62 6.34
CA ASN A 145 13.29 4.13 5.18
C ASN A 145 13.94 3.74 3.85
N LYS A 146 14.68 2.63 3.83
CA LYS A 146 15.45 2.20 2.65
C LYS A 146 14.51 1.64 1.58
N ASP A 147 14.64 2.11 0.35
CA ASP A 147 14.01 1.56 -0.85
C ASP A 147 14.79 0.37 -1.44
N GLY A 148 14.18 -0.29 -2.42
CA GLY A 148 14.77 -1.40 -3.17
C GLY A 148 13.80 -2.56 -3.35
N PRO A 149 14.31 -3.78 -3.64
CA PRO A 149 13.49 -4.99 -3.64
C PRO A 149 12.70 -5.10 -2.33
N SER A 150 11.43 -5.50 -2.40
CA SER A 150 10.51 -5.39 -1.27
C SER A 150 11.01 -6.11 -0.01
N GLN A 151 11.72 -7.23 -0.15
CA GLN A 151 12.28 -7.99 0.98
C GLN A 151 13.41 -7.25 1.71
N ASN A 152 14.09 -6.32 1.02
CA ASN A 152 15.19 -5.50 1.52
C ASN A 152 14.77 -4.09 1.97
N ALA A 153 13.57 -3.65 1.61
CA ALA A 153 13.06 -2.35 2.01
C ALA A 153 12.92 -2.29 3.54
N THR A 154 13.14 -1.13 4.15
CA THR A 154 12.89 -0.92 5.59
C THR A 154 11.82 0.14 5.80
N PHE A 155 11.02 0.01 6.86
CA PHE A 155 9.91 0.90 7.19
C PHE A 155 10.08 1.45 8.59
N SER A 156 9.47 2.59 8.88
CA SER A 156 9.46 3.10 10.25
C SER A 156 8.60 2.24 11.18
N ASN A 157 8.48 2.64 12.43
CA ASN A 157 7.54 2.07 13.39
C ASN A 157 6.18 2.80 13.38
N ASP A 158 5.90 3.62 12.38
CA ASP A 158 4.62 4.32 12.23
C ASP A 158 4.29 4.52 10.75
N PHE A 159 3.52 3.59 10.20
CA PHE A 159 3.08 3.63 8.81
C PHE A 159 1.70 3.00 8.64
N GLU A 160 0.99 3.47 7.63
CA GLU A 160 -0.32 2.97 7.20
C GLU A 160 -0.29 2.54 5.73
N LEU A 161 -1.35 1.86 5.29
CA LEU A 161 -1.48 1.34 3.94
C LEU A 161 -2.71 1.92 3.25
N ALA A 162 -2.57 2.20 1.96
CA ALA A 162 -3.69 2.54 1.08
C ALA A 162 -3.53 1.81 -0.24
N ILE A 163 -4.63 1.35 -0.84
CA ILE A 163 -4.59 0.64 -2.12
C ILE A 163 -5.20 1.46 -3.23
N VAL A 164 -4.52 1.50 -4.37
CA VAL A 164 -5.05 2.04 -5.63
C VAL A 164 -5.35 0.84 -6.53
N ALA A 165 -6.52 0.23 -6.32
CA ALA A 165 -6.88 -1.06 -6.90
C ALA A 165 -6.79 -1.07 -8.45
N GLU A 166 -7.25 0.00 -9.11
CA GLU A 166 -7.22 0.14 -10.57
C GLU A 166 -5.80 0.19 -11.16
N ARG A 167 -4.79 0.47 -10.33
CA ARG A 167 -3.38 0.59 -10.74
C ARG A 167 -2.48 -0.47 -10.12
N CYS A 168 -3.05 -1.37 -9.32
CA CYS A 168 -2.29 -2.39 -8.57
C CYS A 168 -1.14 -1.85 -7.74
N ILE A 169 -1.40 -0.71 -7.10
CA ILE A 169 -0.41 -0.05 -6.26
C ILE A 169 -0.87 -0.17 -4.81
N LEU A 170 0.02 -0.67 -3.96
CA LEU A 170 -0.08 -0.49 -2.52
C LEU A 170 0.80 0.71 -2.13
N LEU A 171 0.16 1.77 -1.65
CA LEU A 171 0.82 2.91 -1.05
C LEU A 171 1.09 2.63 0.43
N VAL A 172 2.28 2.99 0.87
CA VAL A 172 2.72 2.98 2.25
C VAL A 172 2.89 4.44 2.66
N VAL A 173 2.01 4.94 3.51
CA VAL A 173 2.17 6.27 4.08
C VAL A 173 2.96 6.08 5.37
N ASP A 174 4.27 6.30 5.26
CA ASP A 174 5.22 6.11 6.34
C ASP A 174 5.38 7.43 7.09
N HIS A 175 4.57 7.62 8.14
CA HIS A 175 4.56 8.82 8.97
C HIS A 175 5.89 9.04 9.67
N GLY A 176 6.49 7.97 10.22
CA GLY A 176 7.77 8.05 10.92
C GLY A 176 8.93 8.52 10.02
N SER A 177 8.84 8.21 8.73
CA SER A 177 9.82 8.65 7.72
C SER A 177 9.38 9.89 6.93
N GLN A 178 8.14 10.37 7.13
CA GLN A 178 7.53 11.47 6.38
C GLN A 178 7.49 11.24 4.87
N THR A 179 7.20 10.00 4.45
CA THR A 179 7.20 9.61 3.03
C THR A 179 5.92 8.89 2.64
N ILE A 180 5.54 9.00 1.37
CA ILE A 180 4.60 8.09 0.72
C ILE A 180 5.43 7.22 -0.23
N ARG A 181 5.34 5.90 -0.06
CA ARG A 181 6.09 4.92 -0.82
C ARG A 181 5.14 4.02 -1.57
N GLN A 182 5.57 3.52 -2.72
CA GLN A 182 4.75 2.69 -3.59
C GLN A 182 5.35 1.28 -3.65
N ILE A 183 4.47 0.28 -3.55
CA ILE A 183 4.76 -1.12 -3.86
C ILE A 183 3.86 -1.51 -5.03
N ASP A 184 4.49 -1.84 -6.16
CA ASP A 184 3.80 -2.45 -7.29
C ASP A 184 3.39 -3.88 -6.88
N LEU A 185 2.08 -4.12 -6.82
CA LEU A 185 1.55 -5.45 -6.49
C LEU A 185 1.73 -6.40 -7.67
N LYS A 186 1.79 -7.69 -7.37
CA LYS A 186 1.83 -8.72 -8.41
C LYS A 186 0.53 -8.71 -9.20
N SER A 187 0.61 -8.95 -10.51
CA SER A 187 -0.57 -9.06 -11.38
C SER A 187 -1.59 -10.11 -10.90
N ALA A 188 -1.15 -11.12 -10.15
CA ALA A 188 -2.03 -12.13 -9.55
C ALA A 188 -2.91 -11.60 -8.41
N ASP A 189 -2.58 -10.44 -7.83
CA ASP A 189 -3.28 -9.78 -6.73
C ASP A 189 -4.22 -8.67 -7.23
N CYS A 190 -3.96 -8.21 -8.44
CA CYS A 190 -4.85 -7.39 -9.25
C CYS A 190 -6.06 -8.20 -9.72
N ALA A 191 -7.27 -7.71 -9.56
CA ALA A 191 -8.42 -8.36 -10.20
C ALA A 191 -8.34 -8.30 -11.74
N ALA A 192 -8.97 -9.30 -12.37
CA ALA A 192 -9.06 -9.47 -13.81
C ALA A 192 -10.00 -8.45 -14.47
N LYS A 193 -9.76 -8.21 -15.77
CA LYS A 193 -10.59 -7.41 -16.69
C LYS A 193 -12.09 -7.61 -16.45
N SER A 194 -12.84 -6.52 -16.55
CA SER A 194 -14.31 -6.42 -16.44
C SER A 194 -15.08 -7.68 -16.91
N PRO A 195 -16.06 -8.20 -16.14
CA PRO A 195 -16.93 -9.31 -16.57
C PRO A 195 -17.88 -8.96 -17.72
N SER A 196 -17.88 -7.72 -18.19
CA SER A 196 -18.60 -7.31 -19.39
C SER A 196 -17.59 -6.86 -20.42
N GLY A 197 -17.60 -7.47 -21.61
CA GLY A 197 -16.86 -7.01 -22.79
C GLY A 197 -17.34 -5.65 -23.32
N GLN A 198 -17.70 -4.72 -22.44
CA GLN A 198 -18.00 -3.35 -22.79
C GLN A 198 -16.73 -2.52 -22.72
N ILE A 199 -16.31 -2.11 -23.92
CA ILE A 199 -15.41 -0.99 -24.15
C ILE A 199 -16.07 0.25 -23.54
N PHE A 200 -15.65 0.64 -22.33
CA PHE A 200 -15.67 2.06 -21.97
C PHE A 200 -14.34 2.64 -22.46
N GLY A 201 -14.44 3.66 -23.31
CA GLY A 201 -13.32 4.29 -23.98
C GLY A 201 -12.23 4.73 -22.99
N ASN A 202 -11.00 4.45 -23.41
CA ASN A 202 -9.72 4.95 -22.93
C ASN A 202 -9.09 4.23 -21.70
N VAL A 203 -8.37 3.15 -22.06
CA VAL A 203 -7.13 2.65 -21.45
C VAL A 203 -7.21 2.29 -19.96
N ALA A 204 -7.49 1.02 -19.68
CA ALA A 204 -7.06 0.40 -18.42
C ALA A 204 -5.54 0.60 -18.27
N PRO A 205 -5.01 1.00 -17.10
CA PRO A 205 -3.57 1.02 -16.90
C PRO A 205 -3.08 -0.43 -16.95
N GLU A 206 -2.33 -0.77 -17.98
CA GLU A 206 -1.56 -2.00 -17.99
C GLU A 206 -0.66 -2.00 -16.75
N CYS A 207 -0.87 -2.94 -15.85
CA CYS A 207 0.11 -3.29 -14.83
C CYS A 207 1.35 -3.79 -15.58
N HIS A 208 2.36 -2.92 -15.63
CA HIS A 208 3.38 -2.94 -16.66
C HIS A 208 4.44 -4.01 -16.37
N GLU A 209 4.18 -5.24 -16.81
CA GLU A 209 5.21 -6.28 -16.98
C GLU A 209 6.26 -5.84 -18.04
N ARG A 210 5.95 -4.82 -18.86
CA ARG A 210 6.87 -4.34 -19.90
C ARG A 210 8.11 -3.63 -19.39
N ARG A 211 8.31 -3.38 -18.09
CA ARG A 211 9.54 -2.68 -17.64
C ARG A 211 10.78 -3.58 -17.68
N VAL A 212 10.62 -4.89 -17.48
CA VAL A 212 11.72 -5.86 -17.62
C VAL A 212 11.91 -6.25 -19.08
N ASP A 213 10.82 -6.53 -19.81
CA ASP A 213 10.90 -6.90 -21.23
C ASP A 213 11.38 -5.76 -22.12
N SER A 214 11.02 -4.50 -21.84
CA SER A 214 11.54 -3.35 -22.59
C SER A 214 13.01 -3.07 -22.28
N MET A 215 13.49 -3.35 -21.06
CA MET A 215 14.91 -3.25 -20.74
C MET A 215 15.72 -4.40 -21.37
N ILE A 216 15.16 -5.61 -21.41
CA ILE A 216 15.77 -6.75 -22.11
C ILE A 216 15.78 -6.50 -23.63
N GLN A 217 14.68 -6.04 -24.22
CA GLN A 217 14.61 -5.72 -25.65
C GLN A 217 15.49 -4.51 -26.02
N ALA A 218 15.54 -3.46 -25.20
CA ALA A 218 16.43 -2.33 -25.43
C ALA A 218 17.91 -2.73 -25.35
N ASN A 219 18.28 -3.64 -24.43
CA ASN A 219 19.64 -4.18 -24.38
C ASN A 219 19.94 -5.11 -25.57
N ILE A 220 19.02 -6.02 -25.93
CA ILE A 220 19.20 -6.92 -27.09
C ILE A 220 19.31 -6.12 -28.40
N MET A 221 18.46 -5.11 -28.60
CA MET A 221 18.51 -4.23 -29.78
C MET A 221 19.72 -3.28 -29.76
N GLY A 222 20.17 -2.86 -28.57
CA GLY A 222 21.40 -2.09 -28.40
C GLY A 222 22.65 -2.86 -28.84
N PHE A 223 22.76 -4.13 -28.43
CA PHE A 223 23.86 -5.00 -28.85
C PHE A 223 23.79 -5.41 -30.33
N ALA A 224 22.58 -5.55 -30.90
CA ALA A 224 22.42 -5.85 -32.32
C ALA A 224 22.85 -4.68 -33.21
N LYS A 225 22.60 -3.43 -32.78
CA LYS A 225 22.98 -2.24 -33.54
C LYS A 225 24.49 -1.98 -33.54
N GLU A 226 25.18 -2.26 -32.43
CA GLU A 226 26.65 -2.18 -32.37
C GLU A 226 27.34 -3.24 -33.25
N ALA A 227 26.70 -4.39 -33.47
CA ALA A 227 27.22 -5.45 -34.35
C ALA A 227 27.05 -5.12 -35.85
N GLU A 228 26.05 -4.31 -36.23
CA GLU A 228 25.80 -3.94 -37.63
C GLU A 228 26.67 -2.75 -38.09
N GLU A 229 26.99 -1.81 -37.19
CA GLU A 229 27.91 -0.69 -37.48
C GLU A 229 29.39 -1.13 -37.54
N ALA A 230 29.76 -2.26 -36.94
CA ALA A 230 31.13 -2.79 -36.97
C ALA A 230 31.49 -3.57 -38.25
N ASN A 231 30.54 -3.82 -39.16
CA ASN A 231 30.73 -4.71 -40.32
C ASN A 231 30.84 -3.97 -41.67
N ALA A 232 31.05 -2.64 -41.66
CA ALA A 232 31.09 -1.81 -42.86
C ALA A 232 32.46 -1.18 -43.14
N LEU A 233 33.56 -1.91 -42.93
CA LEU A 233 34.88 -1.59 -43.48
C LEU A 233 35.66 -2.89 -43.74
N ASP A 234 35.57 -3.41 -44.97
CA ASP A 234 36.71 -3.96 -45.72
C ASP A 234 36.22 -4.59 -47.04
N GLU A 235 36.47 -3.92 -48.16
CA GLU A 235 36.55 -4.61 -49.46
C GLU A 235 37.99 -5.12 -49.67
N PRO A 236 38.20 -6.40 -50.05
CA PRO A 236 39.54 -6.90 -50.29
C PRO A 236 40.00 -6.58 -51.72
N VAL A 237 41.07 -5.79 -51.83
CA VAL A 237 41.86 -5.68 -53.06
C VAL A 237 42.73 -6.94 -53.21
N VAL A 238 42.41 -7.73 -54.22
CA VAL A 238 43.17 -8.90 -54.67
C VAL A 238 44.57 -8.47 -55.14
N SER A 239 45.62 -9.04 -54.55
CA SER A 239 46.97 -9.04 -55.12
C SER A 239 47.60 -10.42 -54.97
N SER A 240 47.73 -11.09 -56.11
CA SER A 240 48.38 -12.39 -56.30
C SER A 240 49.90 -12.27 -56.30
N SER A 241 50.59 -13.03 -55.44
CA SER A 241 51.82 -13.75 -55.81
C SER A 241 52.29 -14.57 -54.61
N GLY A 242 52.23 -15.89 -54.72
CA GLY A 242 52.72 -16.80 -53.71
C GLY A 242 54.24 -16.97 -53.73
N LEU A 243 54.78 -17.47 -52.62
CA LEU A 243 55.89 -18.43 -52.61
C LEU A 243 56.05 -19.05 -51.22
N VAL A 244 55.89 -20.37 -51.20
CA VAL A 244 56.22 -21.27 -50.10
C VAL A 244 57.74 -21.48 -50.07
N LYS A 245 58.35 -21.49 -48.88
CA LYS A 245 59.40 -22.46 -48.56
C LYS A 245 59.58 -22.64 -47.05
N ARG A 246 59.37 -23.88 -46.62
CA ARG A 246 59.79 -24.42 -45.32
C ARG A 246 61.29 -24.73 -45.35
N ARG A 247 61.98 -24.44 -44.25
CA ARG A 247 62.97 -25.31 -43.64
C ARG A 247 62.88 -25.15 -42.13
#